data_AF-W0SQ83-F1
#
_entry.id   AF-W0SQ83-F1
#
_cell.length_a   1.000
_cell.length_b   1.000
_cell.length_c   1.000
_cell.angle_alpha   90.00
_cell.angle_beta   90.00
_cell.angle_gamma   90.00
#
_symmetry.space_group_name_H-M   'P 1'
#
loop_
_entity.id
_entity.type
_entity.pdbx_description
1 polymer ?
#
loop_
_entity_poly.entity_id
_entity_poly.type
_entity_poly.pdbx_seq_one_letter_code
_entity_poly.pdbx_strand_id
1 'polypeptide(L)'
;MTTHQLPRRDFVHLADIQSRPSLYTLWERRRHRQAHWLVECLAEFMGVFFYVYAGVGATVPFLLGSVAGAPALGSIFTIGVAYALGIALALIVCSSTSGGHFNPAVTIAFTLFKKFPPAKALRYIVAQVLGAYIACLLIYVQNKNVIGEIELVLEAKGTLDAVLFTPSGPAGIFALYVAPGTKLRYVFLNEFVCDFLIGIVIWSCLDPTNFSVSPVAAPWVIGFTYAIIVWGYSPAGVATNAARDVGSRLMALTIWGLKAGGGPYAAIAALTNIPATLAAAVFYELVFTDSSRVITPSHVDFIAGHHAHAEHSENAHGLPKMTSFTNSSDEGKAQVHTVEKV
;
A
#
# COMPACT_ATOMS: atom_id res chain seq x y z
N MET A 1 31.28 -14.21 -14.06
CA MET A 1 29.83 -14.46 -13.95
C MET A 1 29.18 -13.75 -15.12
N THR A 2 28.72 -14.48 -16.14
CA THR A 2 28.07 -13.89 -17.32
C THR A 2 26.70 -13.38 -16.93
N THR A 3 26.51 -12.06 -16.92
CA THR A 3 25.19 -11.45 -16.74
C THR A 3 24.37 -11.66 -18.01
N HIS A 4 23.42 -12.59 -17.97
CA HIS A 4 22.47 -12.74 -19.07
C HIS A 4 21.56 -11.50 -19.12
N GLN A 5 21.56 -10.81 -20.25
CA GLN A 5 20.58 -9.75 -20.51
C GLN A 5 19.19 -10.37 -20.67
N LEU A 6 18.15 -9.66 -20.20
CA LEU A 6 16.77 -10.04 -20.48
C LEU A 6 16.57 -10.17 -22.00
N PRO A 7 15.77 -11.14 -22.47
CA PRO A 7 15.51 -11.29 -23.90
C PRO A 7 14.94 -9.99 -24.46
N ARG A 8 15.52 -9.50 -25.56
CA ARG A 8 15.00 -8.32 -26.26
C ARG A 8 13.61 -8.64 -26.80
N ARG A 9 12.67 -7.75 -26.53
CA ARG A 9 11.31 -7.80 -27.06
C ARG A 9 11.03 -6.54 -27.84
N ASP A 10 10.24 -6.69 -28.90
CA ASP A 10 9.75 -5.56 -29.67
C ASP A 10 8.57 -4.95 -28.91
N PHE A 11 8.79 -3.76 -28.35
CA PHE A 11 7.76 -2.96 -27.70
C PHE A 11 7.27 -1.90 -28.65
N VAL A 12 5.95 -1.71 -28.70
CA VAL A 12 5.35 -0.59 -29.42
C VAL A 12 4.88 0.43 -28.40
N HIS A 13 5.37 1.66 -28.48
CA HIS A 13 4.94 2.71 -27.57
C HIS A 13 3.63 3.31 -28.07
N LEU A 14 2.72 3.63 -27.14
CA LEU A 14 1.44 4.24 -27.50
C LEU A 14 1.61 5.56 -28.28
N ALA A 15 2.68 6.30 -27.98
CA ALA A 15 3.04 7.54 -28.67
C ALA A 15 3.36 7.33 -30.16
N ASP A 16 3.78 6.13 -30.57
CA ASP A 16 4.12 5.80 -31.96
C ASP A 16 2.87 5.50 -32.81
N ILE A 17 1.82 4.96 -32.17
CA ILE A 17 0.58 4.54 -32.86
C ILE A 17 -0.49 5.64 -32.79
N GLN A 18 -0.57 6.35 -31.67
CA GLN A 18 -1.65 7.28 -31.39
C GLN A 18 -1.11 8.67 -31.03
N SER A 19 -1.48 9.65 -31.85
CA SER A 19 -1.17 11.05 -31.55
C SER A 19 -1.97 11.53 -30.33
N ARG A 20 -1.28 12.17 -29.39
CA ARG A 20 -1.88 12.76 -28.19
C ARG A 20 -2.07 14.27 -28.39
N PRO A 21 -3.17 14.89 -27.91
CA PRO A 21 -3.35 16.32 -28.04
C PRO A 21 -2.19 17.12 -27.42
N SER A 22 -1.80 18.22 -28.06
CA SER A 22 -0.60 19.00 -27.75
C SER A 22 -0.52 19.46 -26.29
N LEU A 23 -1.66 19.82 -25.68
CA LEU A 23 -1.76 20.19 -24.28
C LEU A 23 -1.26 19.08 -23.35
N TYR A 24 -1.69 17.84 -23.59
CA TYR A 24 -1.29 16.70 -22.76
C TYR A 24 0.16 16.31 -23.00
N THR A 25 0.63 16.36 -24.24
CA THR A 25 2.05 16.13 -24.56
C THR A 25 2.96 17.15 -23.88
N LEU A 26 2.54 18.43 -23.81
CA LEU A 26 3.27 19.47 -23.08
C LEU A 26 3.28 19.19 -21.58
N TRP A 27 2.13 18.80 -21.02
CA TRP A 27 2.02 18.40 -19.63
C TRP A 27 2.90 17.18 -19.31
N GLU A 28 2.94 16.15 -20.16
CA GLU A 28 3.80 14.98 -20.00
C GLU A 28 5.27 15.37 -19.94
N ARG A 29 5.74 16.20 -20.89
CA ARG A 29 7.12 16.70 -20.89
C ARG A 29 7.44 17.42 -19.57
N ARG A 30 6.53 18.26 -19.08
CA ARG A 30 6.70 18.98 -17.80
C ARG A 30 6.66 18.03 -16.61
N ARG A 31 5.74 17.06 -16.60
CA ARG A 31 5.62 16.01 -15.58
C ARG A 31 6.92 15.23 -15.47
N HIS A 32 7.45 14.71 -16.57
CA HIS A 32 8.65 13.89 -16.57
C HIS A 32 9.90 14.68 -16.14
N ARG A 33 10.01 15.97 -16.51
CA ARG A 33 11.18 16.80 -16.18
C ARG A 33 11.16 17.42 -14.78
N GLN A 34 10.01 17.90 -14.31
CA GLN A 34 9.96 18.82 -13.16
C GLN A 34 9.01 18.35 -12.04
N ALA A 35 7.95 17.62 -12.38
CA ALA A 35 6.90 17.27 -11.43
C ALA A 35 6.78 15.76 -11.17
N HIS A 36 7.77 14.96 -11.59
CA HIS A 36 7.68 13.50 -11.49
C HIS A 36 7.49 13.05 -10.03
N TRP A 37 8.30 13.61 -9.13
CA TRP A 37 8.18 13.37 -7.69
C TRP A 37 6.78 13.70 -7.13
N LEU A 38 6.13 14.75 -7.63
CA LEU A 38 4.81 15.17 -7.18
C LEU A 38 3.75 14.17 -7.67
N VAL A 39 3.86 13.73 -8.92
CA VAL A 39 2.90 12.77 -9.48
C VAL A 39 3.03 11.39 -8.82
N GLU A 40 4.23 10.98 -8.46
CA GLU A 40 4.45 9.79 -7.62
C GLU A 40 3.80 9.94 -6.24
N CYS A 41 3.98 11.09 -5.58
CA CYS A 41 3.32 11.36 -4.30
C CYS A 41 1.79 11.39 -4.44
N LEU A 42 1.25 11.95 -5.51
CA LEU A 42 -0.20 11.93 -5.78
C LEU A 42 -0.70 10.50 -6.00
N ALA A 43 0.06 9.64 -6.67
CA ALA A 43 -0.30 8.23 -6.81
C ALA A 43 -0.26 7.49 -5.46
N GLU A 44 0.73 7.75 -4.60
CA GLU A 44 0.79 7.20 -3.24
C GLU A 44 -0.37 7.69 -2.35
N PHE A 45 -0.68 8.98 -2.41
CA PHE A 45 -1.85 9.57 -1.78
C PHE A 45 -3.15 8.89 -2.23
N MET A 46 -3.34 8.77 -3.55
CA MET A 46 -4.54 8.18 -4.14
C MET A 46 -4.66 6.68 -3.82
N GLY A 47 -3.54 5.95 -3.83
CA GLY A 47 -3.52 4.54 -3.47
C GLY A 47 -3.99 4.31 -2.02
N VAL A 48 -3.49 5.11 -1.07
CA VAL A 48 -3.99 5.07 0.31
C VAL A 48 -5.44 5.49 0.40
N PHE A 49 -5.81 6.55 -0.32
CA PHE A 49 -7.19 7.03 -0.36
C PHE A 49 -8.17 5.93 -0.78
N PHE A 50 -7.88 5.15 -1.83
CA PHE A 50 -8.78 4.12 -2.35
C PHE A 50 -9.20 3.09 -1.29
N TYR A 51 -8.24 2.47 -0.62
CA TYR A 51 -8.57 1.42 0.33
C TYR A 51 -9.07 1.97 1.67
N VAL A 52 -8.61 3.15 2.09
CA VAL A 52 -9.15 3.81 3.30
C VAL A 52 -10.59 4.22 3.05
N TYR A 53 -10.89 4.86 1.91
CA TYR A 53 -12.22 5.27 1.55
C TYR A 53 -13.20 4.08 1.48
N ALA A 54 -12.79 2.99 0.82
CA ALA A 54 -13.62 1.79 0.74
C ALA A 54 -13.82 1.12 2.11
N GLY A 55 -12.74 0.81 2.82
CA GLY A 55 -12.79 0.03 4.06
C GLY A 55 -13.34 0.80 5.27
N VAL A 56 -12.90 2.05 5.48
CA VAL A 56 -13.45 2.92 6.55
C VAL A 56 -14.90 3.30 6.20
N GLY A 57 -15.20 3.56 4.93
CA GLY A 57 -16.57 3.81 4.48
C GLY A 57 -17.53 2.67 4.80
N ALA A 58 -17.11 1.41 4.58
CA ALA A 58 -17.89 0.23 4.94
C ALA A 58 -18.12 0.06 6.45
N THR A 59 -17.32 0.73 7.29
CA THR A 59 -17.46 0.68 8.75
C THR A 59 -18.64 1.54 9.25
N VAL A 60 -19.04 2.57 8.50
CA VAL A 60 -20.20 3.43 8.83
C VAL A 60 -21.50 2.62 8.94
N PRO A 61 -21.96 1.89 7.89
CA PRO A 61 -23.20 1.12 7.98
C PRO A 61 -23.08 -0.08 8.93
N PHE A 62 -21.88 -0.63 9.15
CA PHE A 62 -21.63 -1.64 10.18
C PHE A 62 -21.89 -1.09 11.59
N LEU A 63 -21.39 0.10 11.91
CA LEU A 63 -21.63 0.71 13.22
C LEU A 63 -23.11 1.09 13.38
N LEU A 64 -23.73 1.68 12.35
CA LEU A 64 -25.17 1.97 12.35
C LEU A 64 -26.01 0.72 12.64
N GLY A 65 -25.76 -0.37 11.91
CA GLY A 65 -26.46 -1.63 12.12
C GLY A 65 -26.27 -2.20 13.52
N SER A 66 -25.07 -2.07 14.08
CA SER A 66 -24.74 -2.52 15.43
C SER A 66 -25.48 -1.72 16.51
N VAL A 67 -25.56 -0.39 16.38
CA VAL A 67 -26.22 0.46 17.39
C VAL A 67 -27.74 0.46 17.26
N ALA A 68 -28.26 0.37 16.03
CA ALA A 68 -29.69 0.40 15.73
C ALA A 68 -30.38 -0.97 15.80
N GLY A 69 -29.63 -2.06 16.04
CA GLY A 69 -30.19 -3.41 16.05
C GLY A 69 -30.58 -3.93 14.67
N ALA A 70 -29.94 -3.42 13.61
CA ALA A 70 -30.15 -3.77 12.22
C ALA A 70 -28.87 -4.39 11.61
N PRO A 71 -28.46 -5.60 12.04
CA PRO A 71 -27.17 -6.19 11.67
C PRO A 71 -27.01 -6.49 10.17
N ALA A 72 -28.10 -6.43 9.40
CA ALA A 72 -28.07 -6.60 7.95
C ALA A 72 -27.44 -5.40 7.20
N LEU A 73 -27.30 -4.23 7.84
CA LEU A 73 -26.73 -3.03 7.20
C LEU A 73 -25.23 -3.14 6.94
N GLY A 74 -24.50 -3.92 7.73
CA GLY A 74 -23.06 -4.11 7.55
C GLY A 74 -22.50 -5.23 8.42
N SER A 75 -21.36 -5.77 8.03
CA SER A 75 -20.66 -6.84 8.75
C SER A 75 -19.15 -6.75 8.57
N ILE A 76 -18.40 -7.41 9.45
CA ILE A 76 -16.94 -7.59 9.30
C ILE A 76 -16.60 -8.19 7.93
N PHE A 77 -17.47 -9.08 7.41
CA PHE A 77 -17.32 -9.63 6.06
C PHE A 77 -17.30 -8.52 5.00
N THR A 78 -18.32 -7.65 5.00
CA THR A 78 -18.41 -6.52 4.06
C THR A 78 -17.24 -5.54 4.18
N ILE A 79 -16.75 -5.30 5.39
CA ILE A 79 -15.57 -4.45 5.62
C ILE A 79 -14.32 -5.09 5.00
N GLY A 80 -14.09 -6.39 5.22
CA GLY A 80 -12.93 -7.07 4.62
C GLY A 80 -12.99 -7.11 3.10
N VAL A 81 -14.16 -7.35 2.50
CA VAL A 81 -14.35 -7.26 1.03
C VAL A 81 -14.04 -5.85 0.54
N ALA A 82 -14.53 -4.81 1.23
CA ALA A 82 -14.29 -3.42 0.85
C ALA A 82 -12.80 -3.05 0.89
N TYR A 83 -12.06 -3.47 1.93
CA TYR A 83 -10.60 -3.30 1.98
C TYR A 83 -9.90 -4.07 0.86
N ALA A 84 -10.26 -5.34 0.60
CA ALA A 84 -9.64 -6.13 -0.46
C ALA A 84 -9.78 -5.48 -1.83
N LEU A 85 -11.00 -5.08 -2.19
CA LEU A 85 -11.27 -4.44 -3.48
C LEU A 85 -10.63 -3.05 -3.54
N GLY A 86 -10.66 -2.28 -2.46
CA GLY A 86 -9.99 -0.98 -2.38
C GLY A 86 -8.48 -1.08 -2.58
N ILE A 87 -7.83 -2.08 -2.01
CA ILE A 87 -6.38 -2.34 -2.18
C ILE A 87 -6.08 -2.79 -3.60
N ALA A 88 -6.90 -3.69 -4.16
CA ALA A 88 -6.74 -4.11 -5.55
C ALA A 88 -6.84 -2.92 -6.51
N LEU A 89 -7.84 -2.04 -6.32
CA LEU A 89 -8.00 -0.81 -7.10
C LEU A 89 -6.82 0.14 -6.91
N ALA A 90 -6.33 0.33 -5.69
CA ALA A 90 -5.16 1.15 -5.41
C ALA A 90 -3.94 0.68 -6.22
N LEU A 91 -3.66 -0.63 -6.19
CA LEU A 91 -2.55 -1.22 -6.94
C LEU A 91 -2.78 -1.13 -8.45
N ILE A 92 -3.97 -1.45 -8.95
CA ILE A 92 -4.28 -1.39 -10.39
C ILE A 92 -4.14 0.04 -10.94
N VAL A 93 -4.62 1.04 -10.20
CA VAL A 93 -4.68 2.43 -10.69
C VAL A 93 -3.34 3.16 -10.49
N CYS A 94 -2.67 2.94 -9.35
CA CYS A 94 -1.59 3.83 -8.90
C CYS A 94 -0.19 3.20 -8.94
N SER A 95 -0.06 1.86 -9.03
CA SER A 95 1.26 1.18 -8.96
C SER A 95 2.17 1.52 -10.14
N SER A 96 1.62 1.62 -11.37
CA SER A 96 2.38 1.96 -12.58
C SER A 96 3.03 3.35 -12.53
N THR A 97 2.53 4.23 -11.65
CA THR A 97 3.06 5.58 -11.48
C THR A 97 4.07 5.69 -10.35
N SER A 98 3.84 5.03 -9.21
CA SER A 98 4.64 5.21 -7.98
C SER A 98 5.47 4.01 -7.56
N GLY A 99 5.20 2.82 -8.13
CA GLY A 99 5.63 1.53 -7.59
C GLY A 99 4.63 0.92 -6.61
N GLY A 100 3.67 1.71 -6.10
CA GLY A 100 2.54 1.23 -5.34
C GLY A 100 2.87 0.72 -3.93
N HIS A 101 3.62 1.51 -3.17
CA HIS A 101 3.97 1.11 -1.80
C HIS A 101 2.76 1.19 -0.87
N PHE A 102 2.07 2.34 -0.88
CA PHE A 102 0.86 2.68 -0.12
C PHE A 102 0.90 2.37 1.39
N ASN A 103 2.09 2.12 1.92
CA ASN A 103 2.32 1.72 3.31
C ASN A 103 3.71 2.19 3.72
N PRO A 104 3.85 2.94 4.83
CA PRO A 104 5.15 3.35 5.32
C PRO A 104 6.07 2.17 5.62
N ALA A 105 5.55 1.05 6.13
CA ALA A 105 6.36 -0.13 6.42
C ALA A 105 6.96 -0.75 5.14
N VAL A 106 6.18 -0.85 4.07
CA VAL A 106 6.66 -1.31 2.75
C VAL A 106 7.68 -0.32 2.18
N THR A 107 7.41 0.98 2.30
CA THR A 107 8.33 2.03 1.83
C THR A 107 9.68 1.98 2.54
N ILE A 108 9.67 1.76 3.86
CA ILE A 108 10.88 1.58 4.66
C ILE A 108 11.60 0.28 4.26
N ALA A 109 10.87 -0.83 4.06
CA ALA A 109 11.44 -2.10 3.62
C ALA A 109 12.13 -1.96 2.25
N PHE A 110 11.53 -1.25 1.30
CA PHE A 110 12.14 -0.94 0.00
C PHE A 110 13.38 -0.04 0.12
N THR A 111 13.37 0.89 1.07
CA THR A 111 14.52 1.76 1.36
C THR A 111 15.71 0.94 1.86
N LEU A 112 15.45 -0.05 2.74
CA LEU A 112 16.49 -0.89 3.33
C LEU A 112 16.98 -2.01 2.39
N PHE A 113 16.07 -2.69 1.69
CA PHE A 113 16.37 -3.92 0.95
C PHE A 113 16.41 -3.77 -0.57
N LYS A 114 15.79 -2.73 -1.14
CA LYS A 114 15.65 -2.53 -2.60
C LYS A 114 16.24 -1.20 -3.10
N LYS A 115 17.10 -0.56 -2.30
CA LYS A 115 17.81 0.70 -2.64
C LYS A 115 16.88 1.86 -3.00
N PHE A 116 15.68 1.91 -2.42
CA PHE A 116 14.77 3.03 -2.66
C PHE A 116 15.30 4.32 -1.99
N PRO A 117 15.29 5.49 -2.66
CA PRO A 117 15.93 6.69 -2.12
C PRO A 117 15.26 7.19 -0.81
N PRO A 118 15.99 7.40 0.29
CA PRO A 118 15.41 7.81 1.58
C PRO A 118 14.63 9.12 1.54
N ALA A 119 15.11 10.11 0.78
CA ALA A 119 14.41 11.39 0.62
C ALA A 119 13.10 11.26 -0.17
N LYS A 120 12.97 10.22 -1.02
CA LYS A 120 11.73 9.88 -1.72
C LYS A 120 10.79 9.09 -0.79
N ALA A 121 11.34 8.18 0.01
CA ALA A 121 10.62 7.45 1.05
C ALA A 121 9.86 8.39 2.01
N LEU A 122 10.53 9.43 2.51
CA LEU A 122 9.88 10.40 3.39
C LEU A 122 8.68 11.09 2.70
N ARG A 123 8.83 11.49 1.43
CA ARG A 123 7.75 12.13 0.66
C ARG A 123 6.57 11.18 0.45
N TYR A 124 6.85 9.89 0.18
CA TYR A 124 5.83 8.85 0.06
C TYR A 124 5.05 8.69 1.37
N ILE A 125 5.73 8.57 2.50
CA ILE A 125 5.10 8.42 3.82
C ILE A 125 4.18 9.59 4.13
N VAL A 126 4.62 10.83 3.87
CA VAL A 126 3.77 12.02 4.05
C VAL A 126 2.54 11.97 3.14
N ALA A 127 2.73 11.64 1.85
CA ALA A 127 1.62 11.55 0.90
C ALA A 127 0.61 10.46 1.27
N GLN A 128 1.09 9.30 1.73
CA GLN A 128 0.28 8.18 2.22
C GLN A 128 -0.58 8.60 3.42
N VAL A 129 0.03 9.25 4.43
CA VAL A 129 -0.69 9.74 5.62
C VAL A 129 -1.76 10.76 5.24
N LEU A 130 -1.44 11.69 4.33
CA LEU A 130 -2.42 12.67 3.82
C LEU A 130 -3.56 12.00 3.06
N GLY A 131 -3.28 10.93 2.29
CA GLY A 131 -4.29 10.15 1.57
C GLY A 131 -5.33 9.56 2.53
N ALA A 132 -4.87 8.93 3.61
CA ALA A 132 -5.74 8.38 4.64
C ALA A 132 -6.54 9.48 5.36
N TYR A 133 -5.89 10.58 5.73
CA TYR A 133 -6.54 11.72 6.39
C TYR A 133 -7.69 12.28 5.55
N ILE A 134 -7.46 12.57 4.26
CA ILE A 134 -8.47 13.14 3.37
C ILE A 134 -9.59 12.13 3.09
N ALA A 135 -9.29 10.84 2.92
CA ALA A 135 -10.32 9.81 2.77
C ALA A 135 -11.27 9.78 3.97
N CYS A 136 -10.72 9.74 5.19
CA CYS A 136 -11.51 9.76 6.42
C CYS A 136 -12.33 11.06 6.55
N LEU A 137 -11.75 12.21 6.23
CA LEU A 137 -12.46 13.49 6.29
C LEU A 137 -13.65 13.52 5.32
N LEU A 138 -13.45 13.01 4.10
CA LEU A 138 -14.51 12.93 3.09
C LEU A 138 -15.63 11.99 3.55
N ILE A 139 -15.30 10.81 4.09
CA ILE A 139 -16.29 9.88 4.64
C ILE A 139 -17.09 10.54 5.76
N TYR A 140 -16.43 11.26 6.68
CA TYR A 140 -17.10 11.97 7.77
C TYR A 140 -18.09 13.01 7.23
N VAL A 141 -17.69 13.83 6.26
CA VAL A 141 -18.57 14.85 5.67
C VAL A 141 -19.74 14.22 4.91
N GLN A 142 -19.50 13.17 4.12
CA GLN A 142 -20.53 12.48 3.35
C GLN A 142 -21.56 11.77 4.24
N ASN A 143 -21.11 11.22 5.37
CA ASN A 143 -21.95 10.43 6.28
C ASN A 143 -22.32 11.20 7.55
N LYS A 144 -22.21 12.52 7.56
CA LYS A 144 -22.44 13.35 8.75
C LYS A 144 -23.81 13.12 9.38
N ASN A 145 -24.85 12.98 8.55
CA ASN A 145 -26.21 12.73 9.03
C ASN A 145 -26.31 11.34 9.70
N VAL A 146 -25.74 10.31 9.08
CA VAL A 146 -25.75 8.94 9.61
C VAL A 146 -24.94 8.84 10.91
N ILE A 147 -23.80 9.53 11.00
CA ILE A 147 -23.00 9.60 12.22
C ILE A 147 -23.79 10.30 13.33
N GLY A 148 -24.52 11.38 13.01
CA GLY A 148 -25.42 12.04 13.94
C GLY A 148 -26.53 11.11 14.45
N GLU A 149 -27.11 10.27 13.58
CA GLU A 149 -28.08 9.25 14.01
C GLU A 149 -27.47 8.22 14.97
N ILE A 150 -26.23 7.77 14.70
CA ILE A 150 -25.49 6.88 15.60
C ILE A 150 -25.28 7.55 16.96
N GLU A 151 -24.86 8.81 16.97
CA GLU A 151 -24.65 9.58 18.21
C GLU A 151 -25.96 9.71 19.00
N LEU A 152 -27.07 10.07 18.36
CA LEU A 152 -28.39 10.17 19.01
C LEU A 152 -28.86 8.84 19.62
N VAL A 153 -28.64 7.72 18.93
CA VAL A 153 -29.00 6.38 19.46
C VAL A 153 -28.15 6.03 20.68
N LEU A 154 -26.86 6.41 20.68
CA LEU A 154 -25.96 6.17 21.81
C LEU A 154 -26.23 7.12 22.99
N GLU A 155 -26.62 8.36 22.72
CA GLU A 155 -27.07 9.33 23.73
C GLU A 155 -28.35 8.85 24.42
N ALA A 156 -29.33 8.36 23.66
CA ALA A 156 -30.57 7.81 24.21
C ALA A 156 -30.32 6.61 25.14
N LYS A 157 -29.24 5.85 24.90
CA LYS A 157 -28.79 4.75 25.76
C LYS A 157 -27.92 5.21 26.94
N GLY A 158 -27.52 6.48 26.99
CA GLY A 158 -26.62 7.04 27.99
C GLY A 158 -25.18 6.50 27.89
N THR A 159 -24.77 5.97 26.73
CA THR A 159 -23.46 5.31 26.56
C THR A 159 -22.48 6.07 25.68
N LEU A 160 -22.90 7.15 25.00
CA LEU A 160 -22.07 7.87 24.02
C LEU A 160 -20.68 8.23 24.56
N ASP A 161 -20.60 8.93 25.69
CA ASP A 161 -19.33 9.38 26.27
C ASP A 161 -18.38 8.23 26.59
N ALA A 162 -18.92 7.08 26.99
CA ALA A 162 -18.13 5.89 27.33
C ALA A 162 -17.61 5.16 26.09
N VAL A 163 -18.35 5.19 24.98
CA VAL A 163 -18.01 4.43 23.76
C VAL A 163 -17.35 5.27 22.67
N LEU A 164 -17.41 6.60 22.73
CA LEU A 164 -16.97 7.51 21.66
C LEU A 164 -15.59 7.15 21.09
N PHE A 165 -14.62 6.87 21.97
CA PHE A 165 -13.25 6.48 21.63
C PHE A 165 -13.00 4.98 21.85
N THR A 166 -13.89 4.14 21.31
CA THR A 166 -13.80 2.68 21.33
C THR A 166 -14.15 2.11 19.94
N PRO A 167 -13.90 0.82 19.66
CA PRO A 167 -14.35 0.18 18.41
C PRO A 167 -15.85 0.29 18.13
N SER A 168 -16.65 0.50 19.18
CA SER A 168 -18.12 0.57 19.10
C SER A 168 -18.67 1.99 19.10
N GLY A 169 -17.81 3.01 18.96
CA GLY A 169 -18.22 4.42 18.95
C GLY A 169 -17.99 5.12 17.62
N PRO A 170 -18.57 6.33 17.43
CA PRO A 170 -18.42 7.13 16.22
C PRO A 170 -16.97 7.36 15.79
N ALA A 171 -16.05 7.67 16.71
CA ALA A 171 -14.65 7.87 16.35
C ALA A 171 -13.97 6.56 15.89
N GLY A 172 -14.45 5.42 16.39
CA GLY A 172 -14.01 4.07 16.05
C GLY A 172 -14.29 3.64 14.62
N ILE A 173 -15.18 4.35 13.90
CA ILE A 173 -15.31 4.21 12.44
C ILE A 173 -13.95 4.50 11.79
N PHE A 174 -13.30 5.58 12.21
CA PHE A 174 -12.15 6.15 11.53
C PHE A 174 -10.83 5.67 12.11
N ALA A 175 -10.59 6.03 13.38
CA ALA A 175 -9.35 5.72 14.06
C ALA A 175 -9.51 4.46 14.91
N LEU A 176 -8.43 3.71 15.06
CA LEU A 176 -8.48 2.48 15.85
C LEU A 176 -8.33 2.82 17.33
N TYR A 177 -9.19 2.21 18.12
CA TYR A 177 -9.18 2.23 19.58
C TYR A 177 -9.28 0.81 20.10
N VAL A 178 -8.93 0.63 21.38
CA VAL A 178 -8.98 -0.68 22.02
C VAL A 178 -10.16 -0.71 22.98
N ALA A 179 -10.89 -1.83 23.00
CA ALA A 179 -11.97 -2.02 23.95
C ALA A 179 -11.46 -1.96 25.41
N PRO A 180 -12.23 -1.38 26.34
CA PRO A 180 -11.84 -1.33 27.75
C PRO A 180 -11.51 -2.73 28.32
N GLY A 181 -10.39 -2.83 29.03
CA GLY A 181 -9.94 -4.10 29.64
C GLY A 181 -9.10 -5.01 28.74
N THR A 182 -8.98 -4.70 27.44
CA THR A 182 -8.11 -5.46 26.53
C THR A 182 -6.64 -5.21 26.85
N LYS A 183 -5.86 -6.30 26.93
CA LYS A 183 -4.43 -6.24 27.25
C LYS A 183 -3.62 -5.82 26.02
N LEU A 184 -2.81 -4.76 26.14
CA LEU A 184 -1.99 -4.25 25.03
C LEU A 184 -1.04 -5.29 24.42
N ARG A 185 -0.53 -6.24 25.23
CA ARG A 185 0.31 -7.35 24.73
C ARG A 185 -0.39 -8.26 23.72
N TYR A 186 -1.70 -8.44 23.88
CA TYR A 186 -2.51 -9.26 22.96
C TYR A 186 -2.69 -8.52 21.65
N VAL A 187 -3.00 -7.22 21.71
CA VAL A 187 -3.17 -6.37 20.54
C VAL A 187 -1.85 -6.23 19.76
N PHE A 188 -0.73 -6.01 20.44
CA PHE A 188 0.59 -5.98 19.82
C PHE A 188 0.91 -7.29 19.08
N LEU A 189 0.68 -8.44 19.73
CA LEU A 189 0.93 -9.74 19.11
C LEU A 189 0.05 -9.95 17.88
N ASN A 190 -1.24 -9.59 17.98
CA ASN A 190 -2.18 -9.65 16.87
C ASN A 190 -1.69 -8.82 15.67
N GLU A 191 -1.38 -7.53 15.92
CA GLU A 191 -0.86 -6.59 14.92
C GLU A 191 0.41 -7.14 14.25
N PHE A 192 1.40 -7.53 15.05
CA PHE A 192 2.68 -8.04 14.55
C PHE A 192 2.52 -9.28 13.66
N VAL A 193 1.73 -10.27 14.08
CA VAL A 193 1.54 -11.50 13.32
C VAL A 193 0.77 -11.24 12.03
N CYS A 194 -0.30 -10.44 12.09
CA CYS A 194 -1.06 -10.06 10.90
C CYS A 194 -0.20 -9.33 9.86
N ASP A 195 0.58 -8.35 10.31
CA ASP A 195 1.50 -7.59 9.44
C ASP A 195 2.62 -8.44 8.88
N PHE A 196 3.14 -9.38 9.67
CA PHE A 196 4.17 -10.31 9.20
C PHE A 196 3.62 -11.21 8.08
N LEU A 197 2.41 -11.73 8.21
CA LEU A 197 1.76 -12.54 7.17
C LEU A 197 1.48 -11.72 5.90
N ILE A 198 0.97 -10.50 6.05
CA ILE A 198 0.79 -9.57 4.92
C ILE A 198 2.14 -9.31 4.24
N GLY A 199 3.18 -9.03 5.01
CA GLY A 199 4.53 -8.79 4.50
C GLY A 199 5.09 -9.96 3.70
N ILE A 200 4.87 -11.21 4.16
CA ILE A 200 5.28 -12.42 3.43
C ILE A 200 4.58 -12.49 2.07
N VAL A 201 3.27 -12.22 2.03
CA VAL A 201 2.52 -12.28 0.77
C VAL A 201 2.92 -11.14 -0.16
N ILE A 202 3.18 -9.94 0.37
CA ILE A 202 3.71 -8.83 -0.45
C ILE A 202 5.06 -9.24 -1.06
N TRP A 203 5.98 -9.78 -0.27
CA TRP A 203 7.28 -10.23 -0.77
C TRP A 203 7.14 -11.37 -1.79
N SER A 204 6.18 -12.27 -1.60
CA SER A 204 5.91 -13.35 -2.55
C SER A 204 5.34 -12.87 -3.88
N CYS A 205 4.60 -11.77 -3.88
CA CYS A 205 4.11 -11.11 -5.09
C CYS A 205 5.20 -10.30 -5.80
N LEU A 206 6.26 -9.92 -5.09
CA LEU A 206 7.42 -9.20 -5.63
C LEU A 206 8.52 -10.14 -6.13
N ASP A 207 8.47 -11.42 -5.76
CA ASP A 207 9.40 -12.45 -6.23
C ASP A 207 9.08 -12.83 -7.70
N PRO A 208 9.96 -12.47 -8.67
CA PRO A 208 9.71 -12.73 -10.08
C PRO A 208 9.83 -14.22 -10.45
N THR A 209 10.29 -15.06 -9.53
CA THR A 209 10.41 -16.51 -9.69
C THR A 209 9.19 -17.27 -9.17
N ASN A 210 8.24 -16.57 -8.54
CA ASN A 210 7.03 -17.19 -8.02
C ASN A 210 6.03 -17.48 -9.14
N PHE A 211 5.87 -18.75 -9.50
CA PHE A 211 4.93 -19.21 -10.53
C PHE A 211 3.46 -19.13 -10.10
N SER A 212 3.17 -19.05 -8.81
CA SER A 212 1.79 -19.03 -8.31
C SER A 212 1.12 -17.67 -8.43
N VAL A 213 1.90 -16.59 -8.58
CA VAL A 213 1.39 -15.22 -8.65
C VAL A 213 1.99 -14.52 -9.85
N SER A 214 1.15 -14.10 -10.79
CA SER A 214 1.58 -13.21 -11.87
C SER A 214 1.51 -11.74 -11.43
N PRO A 215 2.23 -10.81 -12.09
CA PRO A 215 2.11 -9.38 -11.81
C PRO A 215 0.68 -8.84 -11.87
N VAL A 216 -0.15 -9.43 -12.74
CA VAL A 216 -1.58 -9.06 -12.88
C VAL A 216 -2.43 -9.58 -11.72
N ALA A 217 -2.05 -10.70 -11.12
CA ALA A 217 -2.76 -11.29 -9.98
C ALA A 217 -2.37 -10.64 -8.64
N ALA A 218 -1.18 -10.06 -8.53
CA ALA A 218 -0.65 -9.48 -7.30
C ALA A 218 -1.63 -8.50 -6.58
N PRO A 219 -2.33 -7.57 -7.28
CA PRO A 219 -3.31 -6.70 -6.63
C PRO A 219 -4.42 -7.45 -5.87
N TRP A 220 -4.92 -8.54 -6.45
CA TRP A 220 -5.99 -9.34 -5.88
C TRP A 220 -5.49 -10.21 -4.72
N VAL A 221 -4.32 -10.82 -4.88
CA VAL A 221 -3.69 -11.65 -3.83
C VAL A 221 -3.41 -10.81 -2.58
N ILE A 222 -2.85 -9.61 -2.75
CA ILE A 222 -2.60 -8.69 -1.64
C ILE A 222 -3.93 -8.24 -1.02
N GLY A 223 -4.90 -7.83 -1.83
CA GLY A 223 -6.22 -7.42 -1.34
C GLY A 223 -6.92 -8.50 -0.52
N PHE A 224 -7.00 -9.74 -1.03
CA PHE A 224 -7.61 -10.85 -0.30
C PHE A 224 -6.85 -11.25 0.96
N THR A 225 -5.52 -11.09 0.97
CA THR A 225 -4.73 -11.29 2.20
C THR A 225 -5.17 -10.32 3.29
N TYR A 226 -5.36 -9.04 2.95
CA TYR A 226 -5.91 -8.06 3.88
C TYR A 226 -7.35 -8.42 4.32
N ALA A 227 -8.21 -8.91 3.43
CA ALA A 227 -9.54 -9.38 3.83
C ALA A 227 -9.49 -10.52 4.85
N ILE A 228 -8.62 -11.52 4.66
CA ILE A 228 -8.42 -12.62 5.61
C ILE A 228 -8.03 -12.08 6.98
N ILE A 229 -7.11 -11.10 7.01
CA ILE A 229 -6.71 -10.45 8.25
C ILE A 229 -7.89 -9.72 8.91
N VAL A 230 -8.67 -8.96 8.16
CA VAL A 230 -9.85 -8.26 8.69
C VAL A 230 -10.88 -9.25 9.25
N TRP A 231 -11.18 -10.33 8.52
CA TRP A 231 -12.21 -11.29 8.94
C TRP A 231 -11.80 -12.09 10.18
N GLY A 232 -10.52 -12.45 10.31
CA GLY A 232 -10.04 -13.26 11.43
C GLY A 232 -9.65 -12.45 12.67
N TYR A 233 -9.15 -11.23 12.48
CA TYR A 233 -8.33 -10.57 13.51
C TYR A 233 -8.70 -9.11 13.80
N SER A 234 -9.68 -8.52 13.09
CA SER A 234 -10.15 -7.15 13.38
C SER A 234 -10.80 -6.94 14.75
N PRO A 235 -11.46 -7.91 15.42
CA PRO A 235 -12.06 -7.68 16.74
C PRO A 235 -11.04 -7.28 17.82
N ALA A 236 -9.78 -7.72 17.69
CA ALA A 236 -8.68 -7.36 18.59
C ALA A 236 -8.13 -5.94 18.34
N GLY A 237 -8.51 -5.32 17.23
CA GLY A 237 -7.83 -4.16 16.66
C GLY A 237 -6.70 -4.61 15.74
N VAL A 238 -6.78 -4.23 14.46
CA VAL A 238 -5.72 -4.45 13.48
C VAL A 238 -5.62 -3.25 12.54
N ALA A 239 -4.49 -2.55 12.55
CA ALA A 239 -4.21 -1.38 11.71
C ALA A 239 -3.65 -1.78 10.36
N THR A 240 -2.73 -2.74 10.34
CA THR A 240 -2.00 -3.30 9.21
C THR A 240 -1.20 -2.31 8.34
N ASN A 241 -1.27 -1.02 8.67
CA ASN A 241 -0.72 0.07 7.87
C ASN A 241 -0.62 1.36 8.70
N ALA A 242 0.62 1.80 8.92
CA ALA A 242 0.94 3.02 9.66
C ALA A 242 0.26 4.27 9.09
N ALA A 243 0.22 4.45 7.76
CA ALA A 243 -0.42 5.62 7.16
C ALA A 243 -1.93 5.60 7.35
N ARG A 244 -2.56 4.42 7.27
CA ARG A 244 -3.99 4.24 7.55
C ARG A 244 -4.32 4.63 8.97
N ASP A 245 -3.56 4.17 9.97
CA ASP A 245 -3.81 4.54 11.36
C ASP A 245 -3.51 6.02 11.62
N VAL A 246 -2.29 6.48 11.33
CA VAL A 246 -1.86 7.85 11.62
C VAL A 246 -2.75 8.87 10.92
N GLY A 247 -3.04 8.69 9.63
CA GLY A 247 -3.90 9.62 8.88
C GLY A 247 -5.34 9.67 9.41
N SER A 248 -5.94 8.50 9.68
CA SER A 248 -7.29 8.43 10.26
C SER A 248 -7.36 9.01 11.68
N ARG A 249 -6.30 8.84 12.47
CA ARG A 249 -6.18 9.37 13.83
C ARG A 249 -5.98 10.88 13.83
N LEU A 250 -5.19 11.42 12.90
CA LEU A 250 -5.07 12.87 12.69
C LEU A 250 -6.43 13.49 12.31
N MET A 251 -7.22 12.79 11.49
CA MET A 251 -8.59 13.22 11.18
C MET A 251 -9.45 13.20 12.44
N ALA A 252 -9.42 12.11 13.22
CA ALA A 252 -10.17 12.03 14.47
C ALA A 252 -9.77 13.13 15.49
N LEU A 253 -8.49 13.46 15.59
CA LEU A 253 -8.00 14.59 16.39
C LEU A 253 -8.53 15.94 15.91
N THR A 254 -8.76 16.10 14.60
CA THR A 254 -9.32 17.32 14.01
C THR A 254 -10.79 17.49 14.38
N ILE A 255 -11.56 16.39 14.42
CA ILE A 255 -12.99 16.43 14.71
C ILE A 255 -13.29 16.43 16.21
N TRP A 256 -12.66 15.55 16.99
CA TRP A 256 -12.97 15.32 18.40
C TRP A 256 -11.90 15.84 19.37
N GLY A 257 -10.87 16.53 18.87
CA GLY A 257 -9.81 17.11 19.67
C GLY A 257 -8.87 16.08 20.30
N LEU A 258 -8.04 16.52 21.26
CA LEU A 258 -6.94 15.73 21.82
C LEU A 258 -7.37 14.40 22.50
N LYS A 259 -8.63 14.29 22.92
CA LYS A 259 -9.16 13.04 23.51
C LYS A 259 -9.17 11.88 22.51
N ALA A 260 -9.20 12.16 21.21
CA ALA A 260 -9.12 11.16 20.14
C ALA A 260 -7.71 10.56 19.93
N GLY A 261 -6.72 10.97 20.72
CA GLY A 261 -5.33 10.56 20.53
C GLY A 261 -5.06 9.06 20.69
N GLY A 262 -5.98 8.26 21.24
CA GLY A 262 -5.84 6.80 21.36
C GLY A 262 -4.84 6.31 22.42
N GLY A 263 -4.14 7.23 23.09
CA GLY A 263 -3.24 6.92 24.21
C GLY A 263 -2.12 5.93 23.85
N PRO A 264 -1.73 5.02 24.76
CA PRO A 264 -0.66 4.06 24.53
C PRO A 264 -0.88 3.12 23.33
N TYR A 265 -2.13 2.88 22.94
CA TYR A 265 -2.45 2.03 21.80
C TYR A 265 -2.08 2.69 20.46
N ALA A 266 -2.13 4.02 20.36
CA ALA A 266 -1.83 4.72 19.10
C ALA A 266 -0.42 4.41 18.58
N ALA A 267 0.55 4.27 19.48
CA ALA A 267 1.91 3.87 19.09
C ALA A 267 1.97 2.43 18.58
N ILE A 268 1.22 1.50 19.20
CA ILE A 268 1.15 0.10 18.77
C ILE A 268 0.53 0.02 17.37
N ALA A 269 -0.62 0.66 17.16
CA ALA A 269 -1.31 0.68 15.87
C ALA A 269 -0.46 1.33 14.76
N ALA A 270 0.26 2.41 15.06
CA ALA A 270 1.03 3.14 14.07
C ALA A 270 2.39 2.51 13.72
N LEU A 271 3.03 1.82 14.67
CA LEU A 271 4.44 1.45 14.52
C LEU A 271 4.71 -0.05 14.43
N THR A 272 3.80 -0.92 14.90
CA THR A 272 4.07 -2.38 14.98
C THR A 272 4.23 -3.01 13.60
N ASN A 273 3.55 -2.47 12.59
CA ASN A 273 3.61 -2.99 11.23
C ASN A 273 4.99 -2.83 10.58
N ILE A 274 5.79 -1.86 11.01
CA ILE A 274 7.15 -1.59 10.49
C ILE A 274 8.09 -2.77 10.80
N PRO A 275 8.39 -3.12 12.08
CA PRO A 275 9.26 -4.24 12.38
C PRO A 275 8.68 -5.58 11.88
N ALA A 276 7.35 -5.75 11.86
CA ALA A 276 6.72 -6.95 11.33
C ALA A 276 6.96 -7.12 9.82
N THR A 277 6.76 -6.06 9.03
CA THR A 277 7.03 -6.09 7.58
C THR A 277 8.51 -6.30 7.28
N LEU A 278 9.41 -5.68 8.05
CA LEU A 278 10.85 -5.89 7.90
C LEU A 278 11.25 -7.34 8.24
N ALA A 279 10.70 -7.90 9.31
CA ALA A 279 10.92 -9.29 9.67
C ALA A 279 10.40 -10.24 8.59
N ALA A 280 9.25 -9.94 7.98
CA ALA A 280 8.68 -10.71 6.88
C ALA A 280 9.57 -10.70 5.63
N ALA A 281 10.10 -9.53 5.26
CA ALA A 281 11.04 -9.40 4.15
C ALA A 281 12.31 -10.25 4.36
N VAL A 282 12.90 -10.17 5.55
CA VAL A 282 14.08 -10.97 5.92
C VAL A 282 13.75 -12.46 5.94
N PHE A 283 12.61 -12.85 6.52
CA PHE A 283 12.16 -14.23 6.56
C PHE A 283 11.95 -14.80 5.16
N TYR A 284 11.29 -14.04 4.28
CA TYR A 284 11.04 -14.47 2.90
C TYR A 284 12.34 -14.65 2.12
N GLU A 285 13.28 -13.72 2.27
CA GLU A 285 14.60 -13.80 1.64
C GLU A 285 15.37 -15.05 2.10
N LEU A 286 15.35 -15.34 3.41
CA LEU A 286 16.10 -16.46 3.98
C LEU A 286 15.47 -17.84 3.73
N VAL A 287 14.14 -17.90 3.65
CA VAL A 287 13.40 -19.18 3.64
C VAL A 287 12.85 -19.54 2.27
N PHE A 288 12.36 -18.56 1.51
CA PHE A 288 11.61 -18.83 0.29
C PHE A 288 12.33 -18.40 -0.99
N THR A 289 13.22 -17.40 -0.92
CA THR A 289 13.94 -16.89 -2.08
C THR A 289 15.05 -17.85 -2.49
N ASP A 290 15.16 -18.11 -3.79
CA ASP A 290 16.16 -19.02 -4.33
C ASP A 290 16.61 -18.52 -5.71
N SER A 291 17.88 -18.15 -5.82
CA SER A 291 18.48 -17.61 -7.05
C SER A 291 18.59 -18.64 -8.18
N SER A 292 18.42 -19.93 -7.89
CA SER A 292 18.40 -20.98 -8.92
C SER A 292 17.07 -21.09 -9.65
N ARG A 293 16.00 -20.47 -9.12
CA ARG A 293 14.68 -20.49 -9.76
C ARG A 293 14.63 -19.61 -10.99
N VAL A 294 13.80 -20.04 -11.94
CA VAL A 294 13.61 -19.35 -13.22
C VAL A 294 12.61 -18.21 -13.05
N ILE A 295 12.91 -17.05 -13.64
CA ILE A 295 11.95 -15.94 -13.74
C ILE A 295 10.82 -16.35 -14.68
N THR A 296 9.57 -16.16 -14.25
CA THR A 296 8.43 -16.56 -15.07
C THR A 296 8.31 -15.68 -16.32
N PRO A 297 7.77 -16.19 -17.44
CA PRO A 297 7.58 -15.39 -18.66
C PRO A 297 6.81 -14.10 -18.38
N SER A 298 5.71 -14.16 -17.63
CA SER A 298 4.92 -12.97 -17.28
C SER A 298 5.71 -11.91 -16.49
N HIS A 299 6.63 -12.31 -15.62
CA HIS A 299 7.53 -11.38 -14.93
C HIS A 299 8.61 -10.83 -15.87
N VAL A 300 9.13 -11.63 -16.80
CA VAL A 300 10.05 -11.12 -17.85
C VAL A 300 9.36 -10.03 -18.67
N ASP A 301 8.13 -10.25 -19.13
CA ASP A 301 7.32 -9.26 -19.86
C ASP A 301 7.14 -7.99 -19.06
N PHE A 302 6.77 -8.14 -17.79
CA PHE A 302 6.55 -7.03 -16.88
C PHE A 302 7.83 -6.19 -16.67
N ILE A 303 8.95 -6.83 -16.34
CA ILE A 303 10.22 -6.13 -16.09
C ILE A 303 10.72 -5.46 -17.37
N ALA A 304 10.72 -6.20 -18.49
CA ALA A 304 11.20 -5.67 -19.77
C ALA A 304 10.34 -4.48 -20.26
N GLY A 305 9.02 -4.54 -20.07
CA GLY A 305 8.13 -3.42 -20.42
C GLY A 305 8.39 -2.16 -19.59
N HIS A 306 8.69 -2.30 -18.30
CA HIS A 306 9.05 -1.15 -17.44
C HIS A 306 10.38 -0.52 -17.85
N HIS A 307 11.38 -1.35 -18.19
CA HIS A 307 12.67 -0.85 -18.69
C HIS A 307 12.50 -0.11 -20.02
N ALA A 308 11.75 -0.69 -20.96
CA ALA A 308 11.47 -0.04 -22.24
C ALA A 308 10.74 1.30 -22.09
N HIS A 309 9.77 1.38 -21.17
CA HIS A 309 9.10 2.66 -20.87
C HIS A 309 10.06 3.70 -20.29
N ALA A 310 10.95 3.30 -19.37
CA ALA A 310 11.94 4.21 -18.78
C ALA A 310 12.90 4.76 -19.86
N GLU A 311 13.47 3.88 -20.69
CA GLU A 311 14.35 4.26 -21.79
C GLU A 311 13.66 5.20 -22.81
N HIS A 312 12.42 4.89 -23.18
CA HIS A 312 11.66 5.74 -24.09
C HIS A 312 11.37 7.12 -23.47
N SER A 313 11.03 7.18 -22.17
CA SER A 313 10.78 8.44 -21.47
C SER A 313 12.05 9.32 -21.43
N GLU A 314 13.22 8.72 -21.21
CA GLU A 314 14.50 9.42 -21.26
C GLU A 314 14.78 10.01 -22.65
N ASN A 315 14.62 9.20 -23.69
CA ASN A 315 14.88 9.59 -25.07
C ASN A 315 13.89 10.66 -25.57
N ALA A 316 12.59 10.50 -25.29
CA ALA A 316 11.54 11.40 -25.76
C ALA A 316 11.51 12.75 -25.03
N HIS A 317 12.02 12.80 -23.80
CA HIS A 317 11.94 13.99 -22.95
C HIS A 317 13.29 14.58 -22.55
N GLY A 318 14.41 14.06 -23.04
CA GLY A 318 15.75 14.61 -22.79
C GLY A 318 16.08 14.70 -21.30
N LEU A 319 15.64 13.71 -20.53
CA LEU A 319 16.05 13.56 -19.13
C LEU A 319 17.52 13.12 -19.10
N PRO A 320 18.30 13.51 -18.07
CA PRO A 320 19.63 12.92 -17.88
C PRO A 320 19.45 11.41 -17.79
N LYS A 321 20.24 10.65 -18.57
CA LYS A 321 20.23 9.17 -18.53
C LYS A 321 20.24 8.73 -17.07
N MET A 322 19.19 8.10 -16.61
CA MET A 322 19.25 7.39 -15.34
C MET A 322 20.27 6.30 -15.61
N THR A 323 21.41 6.33 -14.90
CA THR A 323 22.48 5.35 -15.11
C THR A 323 21.87 3.97 -14.96
N SER A 324 21.59 3.32 -16.08
CA SER A 324 21.21 1.93 -16.11
C SER A 324 22.38 1.18 -15.48
N PHE A 325 22.07 0.36 -14.47
CA PHE A 325 23.04 -0.44 -13.74
C PHE A 325 23.62 -1.60 -14.59
N THR A 326 23.88 -1.36 -15.88
CA THR A 326 24.41 -2.34 -16.83
C THR A 326 25.30 -1.71 -17.90
N ASN A 327 26.04 -0.63 -17.60
CA ASN A 327 27.15 -0.19 -18.44
C ASN A 327 28.35 0.24 -17.60
N SER A 328 29.08 -0.75 -17.10
CA SER A 328 30.52 -0.59 -16.86
C SER A 328 31.26 -1.41 -17.93
N SER A 329 31.77 -0.68 -18.91
CA SER A 329 33.09 -0.88 -19.55
C SER A 329 33.60 -2.31 -19.72
N ASP A 330 33.65 -2.77 -20.97
CA ASP A 330 34.89 -3.38 -21.49
C ASP A 330 34.94 -3.26 -23.03
N GLU A 331 35.24 -2.05 -23.50
CA GLU A 331 36.01 -1.89 -24.74
C GLU A 331 37.48 -2.13 -24.40
N GLY A 332 37.91 -3.39 -24.48
CA GLY A 332 39.27 -3.79 -24.19
C GLY A 332 39.58 -5.15 -24.80
N LYS A 333 40.18 -5.13 -26.00
CA LYS A 333 40.70 -6.33 -26.68
C LYS A 333 41.70 -7.07 -25.77
N ALA A 334 41.48 -8.36 -25.48
CA ALA A 334 42.55 -9.34 -25.25
C ALA A 334 42.06 -10.80 -25.30
N GLN A 335 42.49 -11.49 -26.36
CA GLN A 335 42.89 -12.90 -26.49
C GLN A 335 42.19 -14.05 -25.71
N VAL A 336 41.59 -14.93 -26.53
CA VAL A 336 41.54 -16.41 -26.49
C VAL A 336 42.21 -17.14 -25.30
N HIS A 337 41.44 -18.01 -24.63
CA HIS A 337 41.86 -19.40 -24.40
C HIS A 337 40.65 -20.35 -24.29
N THR A 338 40.59 -21.28 -25.23
CA THR A 338 39.76 -22.49 -25.25
C THR A 338 40.28 -23.49 -24.22
N VAL A 339 39.42 -24.09 -23.40
CA VAL A 339 39.62 -25.45 -22.87
C VAL A 339 38.27 -26.16 -22.76
N GLU A 340 38.19 -27.30 -23.45
CA GLU A 340 37.12 -28.31 -23.42
C GLU A 340 37.21 -29.23 -22.18
N LYS A 341 36.04 -29.78 -21.79
CA LYS A 341 35.79 -31.05 -21.05
C LYS A 341 36.22 -31.08 -19.57
N VAL A 342 35.43 -31.61 -18.62
CA VAL A 342 34.68 -32.88 -18.56
C VAL A 342 33.27 -32.67 -17.98
#